data_AF-A0A2V2UCL0-F1
#
_entry.id   AF-A0A2V2UCL0-F1
#
_cell.length_a   1.000
_cell.length_b   1.000
_cell.length_c   1.000
_cell.angle_alpha   90.00
_cell.angle_beta   90.00
_cell.angle_gamma   90.00
#
_symmetry.space_group_name_H-M   'P 1'
#
loop_
_entity.id
_entity.type
_entity.pdbx_description
1 polymer ?
#
loop_
_entity_poly.entity_id
_entity_poly.type
_entity_poly.pdbx_seq_one_letter_code
_entity_poly.pdbx_strand_id
1 'polypeptide(L)'
;MPFRKRISKTEIEWLAIEKYKRCGKRLSFSDIVNRFGCSKTKAQRILKDCCSKRVDNAESRPAPILFRLPKRTKPQLYFPSIIRADILENLRNRENVLIEPTGLNLSSYSNNPISNALDYQKARYFLDVLKQIRFSPLCIHKLQLQLSINSEVYHDVKHEFNKYNRVKVHLERIGSVKYLIYPNGRVLVYIACSDTPFKLETDNDVSFLFAFLGQVRDRLLYVLSDVRERFVPSIMDWRLLECDVNKDVIINDIMQLTLPDILLKAADRVFRLYVKSLHDKSVCRCEESLTVDLPISLALDEIRFPYKSTIDSIKHAVDEINQKLDSPLNSKCNTSSVGTNREK
;
A
#
# COMPACT_ATOMS: atom_id res chain seq x y z
N MET A 1 -23.06 23.91 49.64
CA MET A 1 -23.36 23.77 48.19
C MET A 1 -22.51 22.64 47.61
N PRO A 2 -23.07 21.64 46.93
CA PRO A 2 -22.25 20.57 46.33
C PRO A 2 -21.41 21.14 45.18
N PHE A 3 -20.09 20.90 45.24
CA PHE A 3 -19.15 21.29 44.19
C PHE A 3 -19.59 20.68 42.85
N ARG A 4 -19.93 21.53 41.87
CA ARG A 4 -20.21 21.10 40.50
C ARG A 4 -18.92 20.55 39.89
N LYS A 5 -18.75 19.23 39.88
CA LYS A 5 -17.63 18.56 39.21
C LYS A 5 -17.56 19.01 37.75
N ARG A 6 -16.43 19.61 37.36
CA ARG A 6 -16.16 20.03 35.99
C ARG A 6 -15.81 18.78 35.18
N ILE A 7 -16.61 18.49 34.15
CA ILE A 7 -16.36 17.37 33.24
C ILE A 7 -15.26 17.83 32.28
N SER A 8 -14.15 17.11 32.27
CA SER A 8 -13.00 17.41 31.40
C SER A 8 -13.21 16.86 29.99
N LYS A 9 -12.53 17.45 29.01
CA LYS A 9 -12.54 16.98 27.62
C LYS A 9 -11.92 15.58 27.48
N THR A 10 -10.85 15.32 28.23
CA THR A 10 -10.16 14.03 28.27
C THR A 10 -11.08 12.92 28.77
N GLU A 11 -11.93 13.17 29.76
CA GLU A 11 -12.94 12.20 30.21
C GLU A 11 -13.98 11.89 29.12
N ILE A 12 -14.38 12.89 28.33
CA ILE A 12 -15.31 12.70 27.21
C ILE A 12 -14.66 11.88 26.09
N GLU A 13 -13.42 12.19 25.73
CA GLU A 13 -12.65 11.48 24.73
C GLU A 13 -12.44 10.01 25.12
N TRP A 14 -12.03 9.77 26.37
CA TRP A 14 -11.84 8.41 26.88
C TRP A 14 -13.15 7.62 26.89
N LEU A 15 -14.26 8.23 27.32
CA LEU A 15 -15.59 7.61 27.26
C LEU A 15 -16.00 7.25 25.82
N ALA A 16 -15.67 8.10 24.84
CA ALA A 16 -15.95 7.85 23.44
C ALA A 16 -15.13 6.67 22.89
N ILE A 17 -13.83 6.61 23.22
CA ILE A 17 -12.93 5.51 22.85
C ILE A 17 -13.40 4.20 23.48
N GLU A 18 -13.65 4.19 24.78
CA GLU A 18 -14.07 3.01 25.54
C GLU A 18 -15.38 2.45 24.95
N LYS A 19 -16.38 3.31 24.74
CA LYS A 19 -17.67 2.88 24.19
C LYS A 19 -17.52 2.30 22.79
N TYR A 20 -16.74 2.94 21.93
CA TYR A 20 -16.53 2.46 20.56
C TYR A 20 -15.78 1.12 20.57
N LYS A 21 -14.68 0.99 21.32
CA LYS A 21 -13.94 -0.27 21.43
C LYS A 21 -14.78 -1.41 22.00
N ARG A 22 -15.66 -1.13 22.97
CA ARG A 22 -16.49 -2.15 23.63
C ARG A 22 -17.62 -2.70 22.74
N CYS A 23 -18.27 -1.86 21.94
CA CYS A 23 -19.49 -2.26 21.24
C CYS A 23 -19.67 -1.68 19.84
N GLY A 24 -18.67 -0.96 19.31
CA GLY A 24 -18.74 -0.27 18.02
C GLY A 24 -19.83 0.80 17.95
N LYS A 25 -20.39 1.22 19.08
CA LYS A 25 -21.48 2.20 19.16
C LYS A 25 -20.94 3.62 19.35
N ARG A 26 -21.73 4.57 18.86
CA ARG A 26 -21.43 6.00 18.86
C ARG A 26 -21.79 6.62 20.20
N LEU A 27 -21.12 7.70 20.56
CA LEU A 27 -21.42 8.49 21.75
C LEU A 27 -22.61 9.42 21.46
N SER A 28 -23.52 9.54 22.41
CA SER A 28 -24.73 10.35 22.35
C SER A 28 -24.90 11.16 23.64
N PHE A 29 -25.85 12.09 23.68
CA PHE A 29 -26.06 12.90 24.89
C PHE A 29 -26.48 12.03 26.09
N SER A 30 -27.22 10.93 25.88
CA SER A 30 -27.66 10.06 26.97
C SER A 30 -26.49 9.38 27.67
N ASP A 31 -25.41 9.07 26.95
CA ASP A 31 -24.20 8.52 27.54
C ASP A 31 -23.54 9.50 28.53
N ILE A 32 -23.52 10.79 28.18
CA ILE A 32 -22.99 11.84 29.04
C ILE A 32 -23.90 12.08 30.25
N VAL A 33 -25.21 12.08 30.04
CA VAL A 33 -26.20 12.20 31.13
C VAL A 33 -26.02 11.04 32.12
N ASN A 34 -25.96 9.80 31.62
CA ASN A 34 -25.83 8.61 32.44
C ASN A 34 -24.50 8.54 33.18
N ARG A 35 -23.39 8.94 32.54
CA ARG A 35 -22.06 8.86 33.15
C ARG A 35 -21.78 9.97 34.17
N PHE A 36 -22.28 11.18 33.93
CA PHE A 36 -21.91 12.36 34.72
C PHE A 36 -23.07 13.02 35.48
N GLY A 37 -24.29 12.46 35.42
CA GLY A 37 -25.45 12.97 36.16
C GLY A 37 -25.82 14.40 35.80
N CYS A 38 -25.64 14.81 34.54
CA CYS A 38 -25.89 16.17 34.09
C CYS A 38 -27.16 16.31 33.24
N SER A 39 -27.66 17.52 33.05
CA SER A 39 -28.85 17.75 32.22
C SER A 39 -28.57 17.48 30.73
N LYS A 40 -29.60 17.09 29.98
CA LYS A 40 -29.54 16.88 28.52
C LYS A 40 -28.92 18.07 27.78
N THR A 41 -29.35 19.29 28.11
CA THR A 41 -28.85 20.52 27.47
C THR A 41 -27.36 20.72 27.74
N LYS A 42 -26.89 20.43 28.98
CA LYS A 42 -25.47 20.50 29.33
C LYS A 42 -24.67 19.42 28.59
N ALA A 43 -25.16 18.18 28.54
CA ALA A 43 -24.54 17.10 27.79
C ALA A 43 -24.40 17.43 26.29
N GLN A 44 -25.45 17.94 25.65
CA GLN A 44 -25.41 18.35 24.24
C GLN A 44 -24.42 19.49 23.99
N ARG A 45 -24.35 20.47 24.90
CA ARG A 45 -23.39 21.58 24.82
C ARG A 45 -21.95 21.07 24.93
N ILE A 46 -21.67 20.14 25.85
CA ILE A 46 -20.35 19.50 25.99
C ILE A 46 -19.98 18.78 24.69
N LEU A 47 -20.85 17.92 24.15
CA LEU A 47 -20.58 17.20 22.91
C LEU A 47 -20.35 18.14 21.71
N LYS A 48 -21.11 19.23 21.64
CA LYS A 48 -20.91 20.26 20.60
C LYS A 48 -19.57 20.96 20.76
N ASP A 49 -19.18 21.36 21.97
CA ASP A 49 -17.88 21.99 22.26
C ASP A 49 -16.69 21.05 22.01
N CYS A 50 -16.88 19.74 22.22
CA CYS A 50 -15.86 18.72 21.94
C CYS A 50 -15.70 18.43 20.43
N CYS A 51 -16.69 18.80 19.63
CA CYS A 51 -16.71 18.57 18.18
C CYS A 51 -16.40 19.82 17.34
N SER A 52 -16.66 21.01 17.88
CA SER A 52 -16.37 22.28 17.20
C SER A 52 -14.87 22.57 17.18
N LYS A 53 -14.36 22.98 16.02
CA LYS A 53 -13.09 23.72 15.93
C LYS A 53 -13.32 25.08 16.60
N ARG A 54 -12.46 25.50 17.55
CA ARG A 54 -12.54 26.87 18.10
C ARG A 54 -12.12 27.86 17.02
N VAL A 55 -12.85 28.97 16.89
CA VAL A 55 -12.72 29.93 15.78
C VAL A 55 -11.64 30.99 16.00
N ASP A 56 -11.16 31.21 17.21
CA ASP A 56 -10.16 32.27 17.43
C ASP A 56 -8.84 32.05 16.66
N ASN A 57 -8.16 33.13 16.33
CA ASN A 57 -7.05 33.14 15.39
C ASN A 57 -5.77 32.55 16.04
N ALA A 58 -5.17 31.50 15.46
CA ALA A 58 -3.74 31.16 15.50
C ALA A 58 -3.51 29.72 15.00
N GLU A 59 -2.46 29.55 14.19
CA GLU A 59 -1.99 28.32 13.49
C GLU A 59 -1.54 27.16 14.41
N SER A 60 -1.90 27.17 15.70
CA SER A 60 -1.50 26.15 16.69
C SER A 60 -2.70 25.73 17.54
N ARG A 61 -3.67 25.02 16.94
CA ARG A 61 -4.87 24.57 17.66
C ARG A 61 -5.01 23.05 17.71
N PRO A 62 -5.32 22.48 18.89
CA PRO A 62 -5.57 21.06 19.02
C PRO A 62 -6.83 20.70 18.22
N ALA A 63 -6.74 19.60 17.47
CA ALA A 63 -7.84 19.04 16.71
C ALA A 63 -9.06 18.78 17.62
N PRO A 64 -10.30 18.85 17.09
CA PRO A 64 -11.48 18.49 17.88
C PRO A 64 -11.37 17.04 18.35
N ILE A 65 -11.63 16.78 19.63
CA ILE A 65 -11.54 15.44 20.23
C ILE A 65 -12.67 14.50 19.80
N LEU A 66 -13.78 15.05 19.30
CA LEU A 66 -14.88 14.29 18.71
C LEU A 66 -15.16 14.71 17.27
N PHE A 67 -15.63 13.77 16.46
CA PHE A 67 -16.15 14.04 15.12
C PHE A 67 -17.54 13.43 14.91
N ARG A 68 -18.19 13.84 13.81
CA ARG A 68 -19.51 13.38 13.38
C ARG A 68 -19.43 12.97 11.91
N LEU A 69 -20.25 12.00 11.52
CA LEU A 69 -20.42 11.66 10.11
C LEU A 69 -21.23 12.75 9.39
N PRO A 70 -21.09 12.88 8.05
CA PRO A 70 -21.85 13.85 7.26
C PRO A 70 -23.38 13.68 7.40
N LYS A 71 -23.84 12.43 7.57
CA LYS A 71 -25.26 12.12 7.76
C LYS A 71 -25.74 12.52 9.16
N ARG A 72 -26.64 13.51 9.22
CA ARG A 72 -27.26 13.96 10.48
C ARG A 72 -28.13 12.84 11.08
N THR A 73 -28.00 12.63 12.38
CA THR A 73 -28.74 11.61 13.15
C THR A 73 -29.58 12.26 14.25
N LYS A 74 -30.68 11.61 14.64
CA LYS A 74 -31.53 12.01 15.78
C LYS A 74 -31.65 10.82 16.75
N PRO A 75 -31.00 10.85 17.93
CA PRO A 75 -30.14 11.91 18.44
C PRO A 75 -28.82 12.03 17.66
N GLN A 76 -28.14 13.17 17.78
CA GLN A 76 -26.83 13.36 17.16
C GLN A 76 -25.82 12.43 17.81
N LEU A 77 -25.08 11.71 16.97
CA LEU A 77 -24.07 10.75 17.37
C LEU A 77 -22.65 11.26 17.06
N TYR A 78 -21.70 10.93 17.92
CA TYR A 78 -20.32 11.40 17.91
C TYR A 78 -19.33 10.22 18.05
N PHE A 79 -18.13 10.41 17.52
CA PHE A 79 -17.03 9.45 17.55
C PHE A 79 -15.76 10.11 18.08
N PRO A 80 -14.85 9.37 18.73
CA PRO A 80 -13.54 9.89 19.12
C PRO A 80 -12.66 10.18 17.90
N SER A 81 -12.07 11.37 17.84
CA SER A 81 -11.23 11.78 16.71
C SER A 81 -9.88 11.08 16.65
N ILE A 82 -9.34 10.64 17.78
CA ILE A 82 -8.03 9.98 17.83
C ILE A 82 -7.97 8.66 17.06
N ILE A 83 -9.09 7.94 16.94
CA ILE A 83 -9.20 6.70 16.16
C ILE A 83 -10.14 6.89 14.95
N ARG A 84 -10.15 8.10 14.39
CA ARG A 84 -11.09 8.49 13.34
C ARG A 84 -10.96 7.65 12.08
N ALA A 85 -9.73 7.40 11.63
CA ALA A 85 -9.46 6.60 10.43
C ALA A 85 -10.03 5.18 10.60
N ASP A 86 -9.69 4.50 11.70
CA ASP A 86 -10.18 3.15 12.01
C ASP A 86 -11.71 3.07 12.09
N ILE A 87 -12.34 4.11 12.67
CA ILE A 87 -13.80 4.17 12.77
C ILE A 87 -14.45 4.23 11.40
N LEU A 88 -13.93 5.09 10.52
CA LEU A 88 -14.46 5.28 9.18
C LEU A 88 -14.24 4.04 8.31
N GLU A 89 -13.09 3.37 8.43
CA GLU A 89 -12.82 2.09 7.78
C GLU A 89 -13.81 1.00 8.22
N ASN A 90 -14.02 0.85 9.53
CA ASN A 90 -15.00 -0.10 10.07
C ASN A 90 -16.43 0.20 9.60
N LEU A 91 -16.80 1.47 9.45
CA LEU A 91 -18.12 1.86 8.92
C LEU A 91 -18.25 1.49 7.43
N ARG A 92 -17.22 1.79 6.63
CA ARG A 92 -17.15 1.40 5.22
C ARG A 92 -17.32 -0.11 5.06
N ASN A 93 -16.59 -0.90 5.85
CA ASN A 93 -16.65 -2.37 5.78
C ASN A 93 -18.01 -2.95 6.21
N ARG A 94 -18.76 -2.27 7.09
CA ARG A 94 -20.13 -2.68 7.48
C ARG A 94 -21.17 -2.34 6.42
N GLU A 95 -20.98 -1.24 5.69
CA GLU A 95 -21.86 -0.87 4.57
C GLU A 95 -21.54 -1.72 3.32
N ASN A 96 -20.29 -2.16 3.18
CA ASN A 96 -19.80 -3.03 2.10
C ASN A 96 -19.88 -4.53 2.46
N VAL A 97 -21.02 -5.01 2.97
CA VAL A 97 -21.30 -6.46 2.88
C VAL A 97 -21.32 -6.80 1.39
N LEU A 98 -20.37 -7.65 0.96
CA LEU A 98 -20.09 -8.08 -0.42
C LEU A 98 -21.18 -7.67 -1.42
N ILE A 99 -20.93 -6.55 -2.12
CA ILE A 99 -21.55 -6.36 -3.43
C ILE A 99 -20.85 -7.38 -4.32
N GLU A 100 -21.62 -8.34 -4.82
CA GLU A 100 -21.23 -9.27 -5.87
C GLU A 100 -20.41 -8.55 -6.96
N PRO A 101 -19.43 -9.22 -7.60
CA PRO A 101 -18.52 -8.62 -8.57
C PRO A 101 -19.31 -7.74 -9.53
N THR A 102 -18.99 -6.45 -9.53
CA THR A 102 -19.69 -5.33 -10.17
C THR A 102 -20.44 -5.74 -11.44
N GLY A 103 -21.63 -6.32 -11.27
CA GLY A 103 -22.61 -6.45 -12.32
C GLY A 103 -23.10 -5.04 -12.56
N LEU A 104 -22.90 -4.53 -13.77
CA LEU A 104 -23.52 -3.30 -14.23
C LEU A 104 -25.04 -3.48 -14.15
N ASN A 105 -25.64 -3.22 -12.98
CA ASN A 105 -27.08 -3.11 -12.82
C ASN A 105 -27.52 -1.83 -13.52
N LEU A 106 -27.62 -1.92 -14.85
CA LEU A 106 -28.19 -0.92 -15.76
C LEU A 106 -29.69 -0.67 -15.51
N SER A 107 -30.31 -1.37 -14.56
CA SER A 107 -31.76 -1.36 -14.33
C SER A 107 -32.24 -0.33 -13.30
N SER A 108 -31.38 0.53 -12.75
CA SER A 108 -31.77 1.49 -11.71
C SER A 108 -31.35 2.93 -12.05
N TYR A 109 -31.61 3.38 -13.28
CA TYR A 109 -31.63 4.82 -13.58
C TYR A 109 -32.87 5.46 -12.93
N SER A 110 -32.85 5.61 -11.59
CA SER A 110 -33.75 6.56 -10.95
C SER A 110 -33.28 7.96 -11.36
N ASN A 111 -34.09 8.67 -12.14
CA ASN A 111 -33.83 10.04 -12.60
C ASN A 111 -33.92 11.06 -11.44
N ASN A 112 -33.20 10.82 -10.35
CA ASN A 112 -33.07 11.77 -9.25
C ASN A 112 -31.83 12.64 -9.50
N PRO A 113 -31.96 13.96 -9.70
CA PRO A 113 -30.81 14.83 -9.93
C PRO A 113 -29.77 14.81 -8.79
N ILE A 114 -30.17 14.39 -7.59
CA ILE A 114 -29.29 14.26 -6.41
C ILE A 114 -28.38 13.00 -6.49
N SER A 115 -28.84 11.89 -7.07
CA SER A 115 -27.97 10.70 -7.25
C SER A 115 -26.84 11.01 -8.23
N ASN A 116 -27.16 11.73 -9.31
CA ASN A 116 -26.18 12.18 -10.31
C ASN A 116 -25.12 13.10 -9.70
N ALA A 117 -25.49 13.98 -8.75
CA ALA A 117 -24.54 14.87 -8.09
C ALA A 117 -23.54 14.12 -7.18
N LEU A 118 -24.02 13.12 -6.43
CA LEU A 118 -23.16 12.30 -5.57
C LEU A 118 -22.24 11.40 -6.39
N ASP A 119 -22.74 10.80 -7.47
CA ASP A 119 -21.92 9.95 -8.34
C ASP A 119 -20.89 10.77 -9.13
N TYR A 120 -21.25 11.99 -9.55
CA TYR A 120 -20.29 12.94 -10.10
C TYR A 120 -19.19 13.31 -9.08
N GLN A 121 -19.56 13.54 -7.82
CA GLN A 121 -18.59 13.83 -6.76
C GLN A 121 -17.67 12.64 -6.47
N LYS A 122 -18.19 11.41 -6.45
CA LYS A 122 -17.39 10.17 -6.34
C LYS A 122 -16.40 10.05 -7.49
N ALA A 123 -16.87 10.23 -8.73
CA ALA A 123 -16.04 10.15 -9.93
C ALA A 123 -14.93 11.21 -9.91
N ARG A 124 -15.25 12.44 -9.47
CA ARG A 124 -14.25 13.50 -9.29
C ARG A 124 -13.19 13.14 -8.26
N TYR A 125 -13.59 12.66 -7.08
CA TYR A 125 -12.64 12.22 -6.06
C TYR A 125 -11.76 11.07 -6.52
N PHE A 126 -12.35 10.11 -7.23
CA PHE A 126 -11.60 9.01 -7.82
C PHE A 126 -10.56 9.52 -8.83
N LEU A 127 -10.93 10.42 -9.73
CA LEU A 127 -10.01 11.05 -10.67
C LEU A 127 -8.90 11.85 -9.97
N ASP A 128 -9.23 12.58 -8.90
CA ASP A 128 -8.26 13.34 -8.11
C ASP A 128 -7.23 12.42 -7.43
N VAL A 129 -7.64 11.22 -6.98
CA VAL A 129 -6.72 10.20 -6.46
C VAL A 129 -5.84 9.65 -7.58
N LEU A 130 -6.41 9.27 -8.73
CA LEU A 130 -5.63 8.74 -9.86
C LEU A 130 -4.54 9.70 -10.32
N LYS A 131 -4.82 11.01 -10.34
CA LYS A 131 -3.82 12.05 -10.66
C LYS A 131 -2.69 12.10 -9.63
N GLN A 132 -3.00 11.94 -8.35
CA GLN A 132 -2.02 12.00 -7.27
C GLN A 132 -1.17 10.72 -7.15
N ILE A 133 -1.73 9.55 -7.49
CA ILE A 133 -1.01 8.27 -7.46
C ILE A 133 0.27 8.33 -8.30
N ARG A 134 0.26 9.05 -9.44
CA ARG A 134 1.45 9.19 -10.30
C ARG A 134 2.65 9.79 -9.55
N PHE A 135 2.41 10.71 -8.62
CA PHE A 135 3.44 11.42 -7.85
C PHE A 135 3.66 10.83 -6.46
N SER A 136 2.91 9.78 -6.11
CA SER A 136 3.06 9.14 -4.81
C SER A 136 4.25 8.17 -4.82
N PRO A 137 4.99 8.08 -3.70
CA PRO A 137 6.13 7.18 -3.60
C PRO A 137 5.74 5.73 -3.86
N LEU A 138 6.57 5.07 -4.66
CA LEU A 138 6.48 3.62 -4.82
C LEU A 138 7.12 2.96 -3.61
N CYS A 139 6.37 2.06 -2.98
CA CYS A 139 6.82 1.28 -1.85
C CYS A 139 6.66 -0.22 -2.12
N ILE A 140 7.42 -1.05 -1.41
CA ILE A 140 7.31 -2.52 -1.38
C ILE A 140 7.08 -2.96 0.06
N HIS A 141 6.13 -3.86 0.27
CA HIS A 141 5.69 -4.21 1.63
C HIS A 141 5.42 -5.68 1.89
N LYS A 142 5.47 -6.52 0.85
CA LYS A 142 5.60 -7.97 0.97
C LYS A 142 6.63 -8.46 -0.01
N LEU A 143 7.52 -9.34 0.44
CA LEU A 143 8.52 -9.98 -0.40
C LEU A 143 8.53 -11.48 -0.13
N GLN A 144 8.59 -12.26 -1.21
CA GLN A 144 8.88 -13.69 -1.19
C GLN A 144 10.18 -13.92 -1.95
N LEU A 145 11.25 -14.20 -1.21
CA LEU A 145 12.57 -14.45 -1.76
C LEU A 145 12.86 -15.95 -1.77
N GLN A 146 13.61 -16.41 -2.76
CA GLN A 146 14.09 -17.77 -2.86
C GLN A 146 15.62 -17.79 -2.97
N LEU A 147 16.23 -18.69 -2.21
CA LEU A 147 17.63 -19.05 -2.37
C LEU A 147 17.78 -20.57 -2.31
N SER A 148 18.94 -21.03 -2.75
CA SER A 148 19.34 -22.44 -2.69
C SER A 148 20.57 -22.55 -1.79
N ILE A 149 20.52 -23.50 -0.87
CA ILE A 149 21.62 -23.90 0.01
C ILE A 149 21.93 -25.40 -0.22
N ASN A 150 23.04 -25.89 0.31
CA ASN A 150 23.31 -27.33 0.32
C ASN A 150 22.23 -28.07 1.13
N SER A 151 21.65 -29.13 0.55
CA SER A 151 20.61 -29.95 1.19
C SER A 151 21.07 -30.61 2.49
N GLU A 152 22.37 -30.85 2.67
CA GLU A 152 22.92 -31.45 3.89
C GLU A 152 22.63 -30.61 5.14
N VAL A 153 22.65 -29.27 5.00
CA VAL A 153 22.38 -28.31 6.07
C VAL A 153 20.98 -28.51 6.66
N TYR A 154 20.03 -29.01 5.87
CA TYR A 154 18.66 -29.26 6.34
C TYR A 154 18.65 -30.16 7.57
N HIS A 155 19.52 -31.17 7.64
CA HIS A 155 19.53 -32.13 8.76
C HIS A 155 20.02 -31.51 10.07
N ASP A 156 20.89 -30.51 9.99
CA ASP A 156 21.48 -29.84 11.15
C ASP A 156 20.55 -28.81 11.80
N VAL A 157 19.56 -28.32 11.06
CA VAL A 157 18.58 -27.35 11.56
C VAL A 157 17.67 -27.99 12.63
N LYS A 158 17.79 -27.58 13.89
CA LYS A 158 17.01 -28.11 15.03
C LYS A 158 15.61 -27.46 15.15
N HIS A 159 14.83 -27.47 14.08
CA HIS A 159 13.44 -26.99 14.07
C HIS A 159 12.46 -28.13 13.79
N GLU A 160 11.27 -28.04 14.39
CA GLU A 160 10.16 -28.92 14.09
C GLU A 160 9.77 -28.77 12.61
N PHE A 161 9.56 -29.90 11.95
CA PHE A 161 9.13 -29.93 10.56
C PHE A 161 7.63 -30.20 10.47
N ASN A 162 7.00 -29.61 9.46
CA ASN A 162 5.64 -29.95 9.10
C ASN A 162 5.57 -31.39 8.57
N LYS A 163 4.69 -32.22 9.16
CA LYS A 163 4.56 -33.65 8.83
C LYS A 163 4.24 -33.93 7.36
N TYR A 164 3.58 -33.00 6.66
CA TYR A 164 3.12 -33.22 5.28
C TYR A 164 4.22 -33.02 4.24
N ASN A 165 5.01 -31.95 4.36
CA ASN A 165 6.00 -31.55 3.34
C ASN A 165 7.43 -31.50 3.89
N ARG A 166 7.64 -31.88 5.15
CA ARG A 166 8.93 -31.84 5.86
C ARG A 166 9.56 -30.44 5.86
N VAL A 167 8.78 -29.38 5.70
CA VAL A 167 9.33 -28.01 5.76
C VAL A 167 9.61 -27.65 7.22
N LYS A 168 10.80 -27.14 7.48
CA LYS A 168 11.14 -26.51 8.76
C LYS A 168 10.78 -25.03 8.68
N VAL A 169 10.02 -24.55 9.66
CA VAL A 169 9.54 -23.17 9.71
C VAL A 169 10.26 -22.45 10.84
N HIS A 170 10.85 -21.30 10.53
CA HIS A 170 11.42 -20.40 11.54
C HIS A 170 10.82 -19.00 11.42
N LEU A 171 10.52 -18.38 12.55
CA LEU A 171 9.92 -17.04 12.62
C LEU A 171 10.86 -16.09 13.34
N GLU A 172 11.17 -14.97 12.70
CA GLU A 172 11.98 -13.90 13.25
C GLU A 172 11.15 -12.64 13.48
N ARG A 173 11.48 -11.94 14.58
CA ARG A 173 10.75 -10.73 14.98
C ARG A 173 11.21 -9.46 14.25
N ILE A 174 12.37 -9.50 13.60
CA ILE A 174 12.84 -8.41 12.75
C ILE A 174 11.95 -8.29 11.51
N GLY A 175 10.98 -7.37 11.52
CA GLY A 175 10.16 -7.07 10.34
C GLY A 175 9.22 -8.21 9.90
N SER A 176 8.77 -9.06 10.84
CA SER A 176 7.89 -10.22 10.56
C SER A 176 8.42 -11.12 9.44
N VAL A 177 9.61 -11.67 9.65
CA VAL A 177 10.29 -12.52 8.69
C VAL A 177 10.02 -13.99 9.00
N LYS A 178 9.76 -14.77 7.97
CA LYS A 178 9.51 -16.21 8.06
C LYS A 178 10.37 -16.95 7.07
N TYR A 179 11.15 -17.92 7.56
CA TYR A 179 11.94 -18.81 6.74
C TYR A 179 11.24 -20.16 6.60
N LEU A 180 11.16 -20.67 5.38
CA LEU A 180 10.73 -22.02 5.07
C LEU A 180 11.92 -22.78 4.47
N ILE A 181 12.46 -23.74 5.21
CA ILE A 181 13.64 -24.50 4.81
C ILE A 181 13.17 -25.88 4.35
N TYR A 182 13.43 -26.21 3.08
CA TYR A 182 13.03 -27.47 2.47
C TYR A 182 14.18 -28.49 2.45
N PRO A 183 13.88 -29.80 2.48
CA PRO A 183 14.90 -30.85 2.45
C PRO A 183 15.79 -30.83 1.19
N ASN A 184 15.30 -30.29 0.08
CA ASN A 184 16.05 -30.20 -1.18
C ASN A 184 17.02 -29.01 -1.24
N GLY A 185 17.26 -28.33 -0.11
CA GLY A 185 18.12 -27.14 -0.06
C GLY A 185 17.45 -25.86 -0.51
N ARG A 186 16.16 -25.86 -0.90
CA ARG A 186 15.44 -24.62 -1.18
C ARG A 186 15.08 -23.92 0.13
N VAL A 187 15.32 -22.61 0.19
CA VAL A 187 14.83 -21.76 1.29
C VAL A 187 13.96 -20.65 0.72
N LEU A 188 12.76 -20.50 1.28
CA LEU A 188 11.90 -19.35 1.01
C LEU A 188 11.93 -18.39 2.19
N VAL A 189 12.10 -17.11 1.91
CA VAL A 189 12.09 -16.03 2.90
C VAL A 189 10.88 -15.15 2.62
N TYR A 190 9.95 -15.14 3.57
CA TYR A 190 8.78 -14.29 3.53
C TYR A 190 9.01 -13.08 4.43
N ILE A 191 8.77 -11.89 3.89
CA ILE A 191 8.92 -10.62 4.59
C ILE A 191 7.59 -9.88 4.47
N ALA A 192 7.04 -9.43 5.60
CA ALA A 192 5.81 -8.66 5.63
C ALA A 192 5.99 -7.37 6.45
N CYS A 193 6.04 -6.23 5.75
CA CYS A 193 6.24 -4.89 6.34
C CYS A 193 5.11 -3.93 5.94
N SER A 194 3.86 -4.40 5.97
CA SER A 194 2.67 -3.63 5.58
C SER A 194 2.46 -2.29 6.31
N ASP A 195 2.99 -2.17 7.54
CA ASP A 195 2.88 -0.97 8.37
C ASP A 195 4.04 0.01 8.14
N THR A 196 5.21 -0.49 7.75
CA THR A 196 6.43 0.29 7.49
C THR A 196 7.07 -0.19 6.18
N PRO A 197 6.44 0.11 5.03
CA PRO A 197 6.89 -0.41 3.74
C PRO A 197 8.19 0.29 3.30
N PHE A 198 9.03 -0.40 2.54
CA PHE A 198 10.27 0.17 2.01
C PHE A 198 9.96 1.02 0.79
N LYS A 199 10.46 2.26 0.75
CA LYS A 199 10.38 3.08 -0.46
C LYS A 199 11.32 2.51 -1.53
N LEU A 200 11.04 2.81 -2.80
CA LEU A 200 11.83 2.36 -3.95
C LEU A 200 12.14 3.51 -4.94
N GLU A 201 12.06 4.77 -4.52
CA GLU A 201 12.24 5.90 -5.45
C GLU A 201 13.73 6.18 -5.73
N THR A 202 14.55 6.21 -4.69
CA THR A 202 15.96 6.59 -4.77
C THR A 202 16.89 5.42 -4.50
N ASP A 203 18.15 5.53 -4.90
CA ASP A 203 19.16 4.49 -4.63
C ASP A 203 19.46 4.36 -3.14
N ASN A 204 19.25 5.44 -2.37
CA ASN A 204 19.32 5.42 -0.92
C ASN A 204 18.18 4.57 -0.32
N ASP A 205 16.97 4.64 -0.89
CA ASP A 205 15.86 3.79 -0.46
C ASP A 205 16.13 2.31 -0.72
N VAL A 206 16.68 2.00 -1.91
CA VAL A 206 17.13 0.65 -2.26
C VAL A 206 18.25 0.18 -1.31
N SER A 207 19.19 1.05 -0.97
CA SER A 207 20.26 0.75 -0.01
C SER A 207 19.70 0.42 1.38
N PHE A 208 18.66 1.11 1.84
CA PHE A 208 17.97 0.78 3.10
C PHE A 208 17.31 -0.60 3.04
N LEU A 209 16.66 -0.95 1.92
CA LEU A 209 16.12 -2.30 1.73
C LEU A 209 17.23 -3.35 1.78
N PHE A 210 18.34 -3.16 1.08
CA PHE A 210 19.48 -4.09 1.11
C PHE A 210 20.14 -4.18 2.50
N ALA A 211 20.22 -3.08 3.24
CA ALA A 211 20.69 -3.10 4.62
C ALA A 211 19.78 -3.94 5.52
N PHE A 212 18.46 -3.83 5.35
CA PHE A 212 17.49 -4.69 6.03
C PHE A 212 17.65 -6.16 5.62
N LEU A 213 17.79 -6.45 4.32
CA LEU A 213 18.04 -7.81 3.84
C LEU A 213 19.38 -8.37 4.36
N GLY A 214 20.37 -7.51 4.60
CA GLY A 214 21.60 -7.83 5.33
C GLY A 214 21.31 -8.44 6.70
N GLN A 215 20.43 -7.80 7.47
CA GLN A 215 19.99 -8.31 8.78
C GLN A 215 19.19 -9.61 8.65
N VAL A 216 18.36 -9.73 7.62
CA VAL A 216 17.60 -10.96 7.33
C VAL A 216 18.54 -12.12 6.99
N ARG A 217 19.60 -11.87 6.21
CA ARG A 217 20.64 -12.84 5.89
C ARG A 217 21.43 -13.23 7.13
N ASP A 218 21.88 -12.26 7.92
CA ASP A 218 22.60 -12.50 9.18
C ASP A 218 21.82 -13.47 10.09
N ARG A 219 20.51 -13.22 10.25
CA ARG A 219 19.65 -14.07 11.08
C ARG A 219 19.49 -15.47 10.50
N LEU A 220 19.41 -15.59 9.16
CA LEU A 220 19.39 -16.88 8.50
C LEU A 220 20.71 -17.67 8.72
N LEU A 221 21.86 -17.01 8.73
CA LEU A 221 23.15 -17.66 9.05
C LEU A 221 23.10 -18.31 10.43
N TYR A 222 22.56 -17.61 11.45
CA TYR A 222 22.39 -18.18 12.78
C TYR A 222 21.40 -19.35 12.81
N VAL A 223 20.27 -19.25 12.11
CA VAL A 223 19.26 -20.32 12.02
C VAL A 223 19.85 -21.59 11.41
N LEU A 224 20.74 -21.44 10.44
CA LEU A 224 21.41 -22.54 9.76
C LEU A 224 22.74 -22.95 10.40
N SER A 225 23.14 -22.30 11.51
CA SER A 225 24.46 -22.47 12.13
C SER A 225 25.64 -22.26 11.17
N ASP A 226 25.45 -21.44 10.12
CA ASP A 226 26.43 -21.14 9.08
C ASP A 226 27.32 -19.94 9.44
N VAL A 227 28.03 -20.04 10.56
CA VAL A 227 28.87 -18.92 11.09
C VAL A 227 29.99 -18.52 10.13
N ARG A 228 30.37 -19.40 9.19
CA ARG A 228 31.44 -19.17 8.21
C ARG A 228 30.91 -18.73 6.84
N GLU A 229 29.61 -18.49 6.71
CA GLU A 229 28.95 -18.04 5.48
C GLU A 229 29.25 -18.93 4.26
N ARG A 230 29.26 -20.25 4.47
CA ARG A 230 29.60 -21.24 3.43
C ARG A 230 28.41 -21.64 2.59
N PHE A 231 27.22 -21.61 3.18
CA PHE A 231 26.02 -22.21 2.59
C PHE A 231 25.02 -21.14 2.14
N VAL A 232 24.88 -20.05 2.89
CA VAL A 232 23.96 -18.97 2.54
C VAL A 232 24.61 -18.05 1.50
N PRO A 233 24.08 -17.99 0.26
CA PRO A 233 24.65 -17.17 -0.81
C PRO A 233 24.51 -15.68 -0.51
N SER A 234 25.16 -14.88 -1.35
CA SER A 234 25.01 -13.42 -1.33
C SER A 234 23.55 -13.04 -1.57
N ILE A 235 23.12 -11.92 -0.97
CA ILE A 235 21.76 -11.38 -1.17
C ILE A 235 21.49 -11.08 -2.64
N MET A 236 22.53 -10.71 -3.40
CA MET A 236 22.42 -10.42 -4.82
C MET A 236 21.99 -11.64 -5.64
N ASP A 237 22.24 -12.85 -5.15
CA ASP A 237 21.87 -14.11 -5.80
C ASP A 237 20.46 -14.58 -5.41
N TRP A 238 19.82 -13.91 -4.45
CA TRP A 238 18.47 -14.27 -4.01
C TRP A 238 17.47 -13.86 -5.08
N ARG A 239 16.53 -14.75 -5.41
CA ARG A 239 15.50 -14.51 -6.42
C ARG A 239 14.25 -13.95 -5.76
N LEU A 240 13.73 -12.83 -6.25
CA LEU A 240 12.42 -12.32 -5.86
C LEU A 240 11.35 -13.05 -6.68
N LEU A 241 10.60 -13.92 -6.02
CA LEU A 241 9.51 -14.68 -6.65
C LEU A 241 8.26 -13.81 -6.78
N GLU A 242 7.82 -13.27 -5.65
CA GLU A 242 6.58 -12.49 -5.54
C GLU A 242 6.80 -11.27 -4.65
N CYS A 243 6.13 -10.16 -4.97
CA CYS A 243 6.05 -9.01 -4.08
C CYS A 243 4.76 -8.21 -4.24
N ASP A 244 4.39 -7.51 -3.18
CA ASP A 244 3.36 -6.46 -3.24
C ASP A 244 4.05 -5.09 -3.21
N VAL A 245 3.80 -4.31 -4.25
CA VAL A 245 4.17 -2.90 -4.33
C VAL A 245 2.94 -2.02 -4.19
N ASN A 246 3.10 -0.85 -3.59
CA ASN A 246 1.99 0.05 -3.38
C ASN A 246 2.37 1.53 -3.50
N LYS A 247 1.36 2.34 -3.80
CA LYS A 247 1.39 3.80 -3.70
C LYS A 247 0.21 4.25 -2.85
N ASP A 248 0.49 5.08 -1.86
CA ASP A 248 -0.52 5.57 -0.92
C ASP A 248 -0.77 7.07 -1.13
N VAL A 249 -2.02 7.43 -1.42
CA VAL A 249 -2.48 8.83 -1.49
C VAL A 249 -3.26 9.14 -0.22
N ILE A 250 -2.87 10.19 0.51
CA ILE A 250 -3.64 10.66 1.67
C ILE A 250 -4.98 11.22 1.18
N ILE A 251 -6.07 10.77 1.79
CA ILE A 251 -7.42 11.17 1.44
C ILE A 251 -8.15 11.76 2.65
N ASN A 252 -9.19 12.55 2.37
CA ASN A 252 -10.05 13.10 3.41
C ASN A 252 -11.17 12.12 3.81
N ASP A 253 -11.90 12.46 4.87
CA ASP A 253 -12.95 11.60 5.43
C ASP A 253 -14.10 11.31 4.46
N ILE A 254 -14.44 12.27 3.59
CA ILE A 254 -15.50 12.09 2.61
C ILE A 254 -15.05 11.05 1.59
N MET A 255 -13.83 11.22 1.06
CA MET A 255 -13.20 10.29 0.12
C MET A 255 -13.09 8.88 0.71
N GLN A 256 -12.75 8.73 2.00
CA GLN A 256 -12.70 7.42 2.66
C GLN A 256 -14.02 6.66 2.61
N LEU A 257 -15.15 7.38 2.66
CA LEU A 257 -16.48 6.77 2.60
C LEU A 257 -16.97 6.55 1.16
N THR A 258 -16.43 7.29 0.19
CA THR A 258 -16.98 7.34 -1.17
C THR A 258 -16.13 6.67 -2.23
N LEU A 259 -14.82 6.47 -1.99
CA LEU A 259 -13.93 5.88 -2.97
C LEU A 259 -14.23 4.38 -3.19
N PRO A 260 -14.19 3.93 -4.45
CA PRO A 260 -14.48 2.54 -4.78
C PRO A 260 -13.42 1.60 -4.21
N ASP A 261 -13.82 0.36 -3.99
CA ASP A 261 -12.91 -0.76 -3.79
C ASP A 261 -12.82 -1.53 -5.12
N ILE A 262 -11.65 -1.58 -5.72
CA ILE A 262 -11.42 -2.16 -7.05
C ILE A 262 -10.41 -3.27 -6.92
N LEU A 263 -10.73 -4.43 -7.48
CA LEU A 263 -9.82 -5.55 -7.65
C LEU A 263 -9.85 -5.98 -9.11
N LEU A 264 -8.72 -5.84 -9.80
CA LEU A 264 -8.53 -6.33 -11.15
C LEU A 264 -7.50 -7.46 -11.11
N LYS A 265 -7.84 -8.60 -11.69
CA LYS A 265 -6.94 -9.74 -11.85
C LYS A 265 -6.69 -9.94 -13.33
N ALA A 266 -5.43 -9.88 -13.74
CA ALA A 266 -5.04 -10.12 -15.13
C ALA A 266 -3.74 -10.93 -15.14
N ALA A 267 -3.81 -12.17 -15.66
CA ALA A 267 -2.69 -13.10 -15.75
C ALA A 267 -1.92 -13.26 -14.42
N ASP A 268 -0.69 -12.79 -14.38
CA ASP A 268 0.30 -12.85 -13.29
C ASP A 268 0.24 -11.64 -12.34
N ARG A 269 -0.70 -10.71 -12.57
CA ARG A 269 -0.81 -9.45 -11.83
C ARG A 269 -2.16 -9.30 -11.17
N VAL A 270 -2.11 -8.83 -9.93
CA VAL A 270 -3.32 -8.43 -9.20
C VAL A 270 -3.19 -6.97 -8.84
N PHE A 271 -4.08 -6.16 -9.41
CA PHE A 271 -4.20 -4.74 -9.09
C PHE A 271 -5.33 -4.52 -8.11
N ARG A 272 -5.08 -3.73 -7.07
CA ARG A 272 -6.05 -3.37 -6.05
C ARG A 272 -6.02 -1.87 -5.81
N LEU A 273 -7.21 -1.28 -5.73
CA LEU A 273 -7.38 0.06 -5.22
C LEU A 273 -8.40 0.03 -4.09
N TYR A 274 -7.95 0.36 -2.89
CA TYR A 274 -8.79 0.30 -1.70
C TYR A 274 -8.42 1.38 -0.70
N VAL A 275 -9.37 1.69 0.18
CA VAL A 275 -9.14 2.63 1.27
C VAL A 275 -8.70 1.87 2.52
N LYS A 276 -7.62 2.33 3.16
CA LYS A 276 -7.07 1.77 4.39
C LYS A 276 -6.71 2.89 5.38
N SER A 277 -6.76 2.59 6.68
CA SER A 277 -6.18 3.44 7.71
C SER A 277 -4.69 3.14 7.90
N LEU A 278 -3.86 4.19 7.90
CA LEU A 278 -2.42 4.12 8.11
C LEU A 278 -1.97 5.24 9.06
N HIS A 279 -1.57 4.88 10.28
CA HIS A 279 -1.02 5.79 11.30
C HIS A 279 -1.88 7.06 11.48
N ASP A 280 -3.16 6.86 11.84
CA ASP A 280 -4.18 7.89 12.05
C ASP A 280 -4.61 8.69 10.80
N LYS A 281 -4.07 8.37 9.62
CA LYS A 281 -4.48 8.93 8.34
C LYS A 281 -5.27 7.91 7.55
N SER A 282 -6.16 8.41 6.70
CA SER A 282 -6.84 7.60 5.70
C SER A 282 -6.09 7.72 4.39
N VAL A 283 -5.76 6.58 3.78
CA VAL A 283 -5.08 6.54 2.49
C VAL A 283 -5.91 5.74 1.49
N CYS A 284 -5.88 6.17 0.22
CA CYS A 284 -6.25 5.32 -0.88
C CYS A 284 -4.98 4.63 -1.38
N ARG A 285 -4.93 3.31 -1.22
CA ARG A 285 -3.80 2.47 -1.60
C ARG A 285 -4.05 1.88 -2.97
N CYS A 286 -3.12 2.15 -3.87
CA CYS A 286 -2.97 1.50 -5.16
C CYS A 286 -1.89 0.42 -5.00
N GLU A 287 -2.29 -0.85 -4.96
CA GLU A 287 -1.43 -2.00 -4.71
C GLU A 287 -1.38 -2.89 -5.96
N GLU A 288 -0.20 -3.38 -6.29
CA GLU A 288 0.03 -4.34 -7.36
C GLU A 288 0.82 -5.52 -6.80
N SER A 289 0.28 -6.73 -6.92
CA SER A 289 1.00 -7.97 -6.66
C SER A 289 1.69 -8.42 -7.95
N LEU A 290 2.99 -8.61 -7.86
CA LEU A 290 3.87 -8.95 -8.99
C LEU A 290 4.48 -10.33 -8.79
N THR A 291 4.58 -11.10 -9.88
CA THR A 291 5.38 -12.32 -9.96
C THR A 291 6.55 -12.03 -10.90
N VAL A 292 7.79 -12.07 -10.40
CA VAL A 292 8.97 -11.60 -11.16
C VAL A 292 9.95 -12.74 -11.45
N ASP A 293 10.22 -13.60 -10.46
CA ASP A 293 11.22 -14.67 -10.52
C ASP A 293 12.56 -14.26 -11.17
N LEU A 294 13.17 -13.19 -10.64
CA LEU A 294 14.50 -12.71 -11.04
C LEU A 294 15.38 -12.49 -9.81
N PRO A 295 16.72 -12.48 -9.97
CA PRO A 295 17.62 -11.97 -8.93
C PRO A 295 17.14 -10.61 -8.42
N ILE A 296 17.15 -10.40 -7.10
CA ILE A 296 16.48 -9.26 -6.46
C ILE A 296 16.99 -7.92 -6.99
N SER A 297 18.27 -7.81 -7.34
CA SER A 297 18.84 -6.61 -7.94
C SER A 297 18.16 -6.24 -9.26
N LEU A 298 18.00 -7.21 -10.16
CA LEU A 298 17.33 -7.04 -11.44
C LEU A 298 15.82 -6.81 -11.26
N ALA A 299 15.20 -7.56 -10.34
CA ALA A 299 13.78 -7.43 -10.05
C ALA A 299 13.42 -6.02 -9.56
N LEU A 300 14.24 -5.44 -8.67
CA LEU A 300 14.02 -4.07 -8.18
C LEU A 300 14.17 -3.02 -9.29
N ASP A 301 15.12 -3.20 -10.21
CA ASP A 301 15.27 -2.32 -11.37
C ASP A 301 14.04 -2.39 -12.29
N GLU A 302 13.52 -3.59 -12.56
CA GLU A 302 12.28 -3.75 -13.36
C GLU A 302 11.06 -3.13 -12.67
N ILE A 303 10.95 -3.28 -11.35
CA ILE A 303 9.86 -2.68 -10.56
C ILE A 303 9.93 -1.15 -10.60
N ARG A 304 11.13 -0.57 -10.47
CA ARG A 304 11.34 0.90 -10.50
C ARG A 304 11.14 1.47 -11.90
N PHE A 305 11.52 0.71 -12.93
CA PHE A 305 11.54 1.15 -14.31
C PHE A 305 10.85 0.14 -15.25
N PRO A 306 9.52 -0.07 -15.10
CA PRO A 306 8.81 -1.15 -15.80
C PRO A 306 8.80 -1.04 -17.33
N TYR A 307 9.10 0.15 -17.87
CA TYR A 307 9.16 0.41 -19.31
C TYR A 307 10.59 0.48 -19.86
N LYS A 308 11.62 0.23 -19.03
CA LYS A 308 13.02 0.39 -19.43
C LYS A 308 13.37 -0.47 -20.64
N SER A 309 13.02 -1.76 -20.60
CA SER A 309 13.24 -2.70 -21.72
C SER A 309 12.54 -2.27 -23.00
N THR A 310 11.33 -1.74 -22.90
CA THR A 310 10.56 -1.24 -24.05
C THR A 310 11.21 0.04 -24.61
N ILE A 311 11.60 0.96 -23.73
CA ILE A 311 12.28 2.21 -24.11
C ILE A 311 13.61 1.89 -24.81
N ASP A 312 14.39 0.96 -24.27
CA ASP A 312 15.67 0.56 -24.83
C ASP A 312 15.50 -0.13 -26.20
N SER A 313 14.46 -0.95 -26.35
CA SER A 313 14.09 -1.55 -27.64
C SER A 313 13.69 -0.50 -28.68
N ILE A 314 12.92 0.52 -28.27
CA ILE A 314 12.53 1.63 -29.14
C ILE A 314 13.76 2.44 -29.56
N LYS A 315 14.67 2.75 -28.62
CA LYS A 315 15.92 3.46 -28.92
C LYS A 315 16.76 2.72 -29.93
N HIS A 316 16.96 1.41 -29.74
CA HIS A 316 17.72 0.60 -30.69
C HIS A 316 17.08 0.60 -32.09
N ALA A 317 15.75 0.48 -32.18
CA ALA A 317 15.05 0.55 -33.46
C ALA A 317 15.20 1.92 -34.15
N VAL A 318 15.18 3.01 -33.38
CA VAL A 318 15.42 4.37 -33.89
C VAL A 318 16.85 4.52 -34.38
N ASP A 319 17.84 4.02 -33.64
CA ASP A 319 19.25 4.07 -34.02
C ASP A 319 19.52 3.29 -35.31
N GLU A 320 18.89 2.12 -35.47
CA GLU A 320 18.98 1.31 -36.70
C GLU A 320 18.36 2.04 -37.92
N ILE A 321 17.24 2.74 -37.73
CA ILE A 321 16.61 3.56 -38.77
C ILE A 321 17.53 4.72 -39.17
N ASN A 322 18.10 5.42 -38.19
CA ASN A 322 19.02 6.54 -38.44
C ASN A 322 20.28 6.08 -39.18
N GLN A 323 20.87 4.94 -38.80
CA GLN A 323 22.01 4.37 -39.53
C GLN A 323 21.67 4.02 -40.99
N LYS A 324 20.44 3.54 -41.28
CA LYS A 324 19.98 3.27 -42.65
C LYS A 324 19.69 4.54 -43.46
N LEU A 325 19.30 5.63 -42.79
CA LEU A 325 19.11 6.95 -43.41
C LEU A 325 20.45 7.66 -43.70
N ASP A 326 21.43 7.50 -42.82
CA ASP A 326 22.75 8.12 -42.92
C ASP A 326 23.73 7.33 -43.82
N SER A 327 23.42 6.08 -44.18
CA SER A 327 24.12 5.35 -45.24
C SER A 327 23.67 5.85 -46.62
N PRO A 328 24.39 6.76 -47.30
CA PRO A 328 23.84 7.49 -48.43
C PRO A 328 23.71 6.61 -49.67
N LEU A 329 22.74 6.97 -50.52
CA LEU A 329 22.71 7.17 -51.98
C LEU A 329 24.02 7.08 -52.84
N ASN A 330 25.13 6.53 -52.34
CA ASN A 330 26.40 6.31 -53.03
C ASN A 330 26.43 4.99 -53.83
N SER A 331 25.36 4.67 -54.56
CA SER A 331 25.45 3.68 -55.64
C SER A 331 24.50 4.02 -56.78
N LYS A 332 24.90 4.99 -57.62
CA LYS A 332 24.58 5.07 -59.06
C LYS A 332 25.14 6.37 -59.65
N CYS A 333 26.45 6.42 -59.83
CA CYS A 333 27.03 7.21 -60.91
C CYS A 333 28.37 6.59 -61.28
N ASN A 334 28.33 5.57 -62.13
CA ASN A 334 29.48 5.07 -62.88
C ASN A 334 28.96 4.33 -64.12
N THR A 335 28.65 5.10 -65.17
CA THR A 335 28.62 4.58 -66.54
C THR A 335 29.72 5.28 -67.33
N SER A 336 30.92 4.70 -67.21
CA SER A 336 31.85 4.41 -68.30
C SER A 336 31.92 5.37 -69.50
N SER A 337 32.90 6.28 -69.47
CA SER A 337 33.59 6.76 -70.67
C SER A 337 34.68 5.77 -71.06
N VAL A 338 34.40 4.90 -72.04
CA VAL A 338 35.45 4.13 -72.73
C VAL A 338 35.86 4.93 -73.96
N GLY A 339 37.02 5.60 -73.85
CA GLY A 339 37.75 6.11 -75.00
C GLY A 339 38.46 4.96 -75.71
N THR A 340 38.38 4.95 -77.04
CA THR A 340 39.30 4.16 -77.88
C THR A 340 39.88 5.10 -78.91
N ASN A 341 41.10 5.57 -78.64
CA ASN A 341 42.00 6.15 -79.63
C ASN A 341 42.55 5.05 -80.52
N ARG A 342 42.51 5.24 -81.85
CA ARG A 342 43.48 4.69 -82.81
C ARG A 342 43.49 5.57 -84.06
N GLU A 343 44.45 6.48 -84.12
CA GLU A 343 44.99 7.02 -85.37
C GLU A 343 46.41 6.48 -85.60
N LYS A 344 46.75 6.36 -86.88
CA LYS A 344 48.01 5.91 -87.46
C LYS A 344 49.02 7.05 -87.53
#